data_AF-A0A7C1JAB7-F1
#
_entry.id   AF-A0A7C1JAB7-F1
#
_cell.length_a   1.000
_cell.length_b   1.000
_cell.length_c   1.000
_cell.angle_alpha   90.00
_cell.angle_beta   90.00
_cell.angle_gamma   90.00
#
_symmetry.space_group_name_H-M   'P 1'
#
loop_
_entity.id
_entity.type
_entity.pdbx_description
1 polymer ?
#
loop_
_entity_poly.entity_id
_entity_poly.type
_entity_poly.pdbx_seq_one_letter_code
_entity_poly.pdbx_strand_id
1 'polypeptide(L)'
;MPPKPPWWDRPEVRRVLNEAAREELQQLLMARGITHLGVLSRGRYLVIYSEEGGERMPRVRFGRIDEGRYALDMATHRGVWEPTPFTGTLAELFRLVTEQFGWVLAKL
;
A
#
# COMPACT_ATOMS: atom_id res chain seq x y z
N MET A 1 17.50 9.54 -24.77
CA MET A 1 17.11 10.24 -23.52
C MET A 1 15.93 9.47 -22.94
N PRO A 2 15.97 8.99 -21.68
CA PRO A 2 14.81 8.32 -21.09
C PRO A 2 13.62 9.29 -21.04
N PRO A 3 12.37 8.80 -21.16
CA PRO A 3 11.19 9.64 -21.02
C PRO A 3 11.20 10.31 -19.65
N LYS A 4 10.83 11.59 -19.59
CA LYS A 4 10.66 12.28 -18.31
C LYS A 4 9.55 11.56 -17.54
N PRO A 5 9.73 11.31 -16.24
CA PRO A 5 8.66 10.73 -15.44
C PRO A 5 7.42 11.64 -15.52
N PRO A 6 6.20 11.06 -15.44
CA PRO A 6 4.99 11.84 -15.25
C PRO A 6 5.15 12.80 -14.08
N TRP A 7 4.45 13.94 -14.11
CA TRP A 7 4.61 14.98 -13.09
C TRP A 7 4.36 14.45 -11.65
N TRP A 8 3.48 13.46 -11.50
CA TRP A 8 3.16 12.81 -10.23
C TRP A 8 4.27 11.88 -9.69
N ASP A 9 5.21 11.43 -10.52
CA ASP A 9 6.33 10.56 -10.12
C ASP A 9 7.64 11.35 -9.89
N ARG A 10 7.59 12.68 -10.00
CA ARG A 10 8.73 13.52 -9.64
C ARG A 10 9.01 13.37 -8.14
N PRO A 11 10.28 13.28 -7.70
CA PRO A 11 10.62 12.97 -6.30
C PRO A 11 9.93 13.87 -5.27
N GLU A 12 9.88 15.17 -5.52
CA GLU A 12 9.29 16.18 -4.65
C GLU A 12 7.76 16.04 -4.54
N VAL A 13 7.09 15.82 -5.68
CA VAL A 13 5.63 15.61 -5.73
C VAL A 13 5.26 14.27 -5.11
N ARG A 14 5.98 13.21 -5.47
CA ARG A 14 5.77 11.85 -4.98
C ARG A 14 5.87 11.78 -3.47
N ARG A 15 6.82 12.48 -2.85
CA ARG A 15 6.97 12.51 -1.39
C ARG A 15 5.71 13.07 -0.72
N VAL A 16 5.21 14.21 -1.20
CA VAL A 16 4.00 14.85 -0.64
C VAL A 16 2.78 13.97 -0.85
N LEU A 17 2.58 13.47 -2.08
CA LEU A 17 1.46 12.59 -2.42
C LEU A 17 1.48 11.28 -1.63
N ASN A 18 2.67 10.72 -1.36
CA ASN A 18 2.78 9.48 -0.59
C ASN A 18 2.56 9.71 0.91
N GLU A 19 2.95 10.84 1.46
CA GLU A 19 2.70 11.14 2.88
C GLU A 19 1.20 11.27 3.14
N ALA A 20 0.49 12.06 2.33
CA ALA A 20 -0.97 12.20 2.41
C ALA A 20 -1.68 10.83 2.25
N ALA A 21 -1.23 10.04 1.29
CA ALA A 21 -1.80 8.72 1.03
C ALA A 21 -1.44 7.67 2.12
N ARG A 22 -0.29 7.84 2.80
CA ARG A 22 0.06 7.04 3.98
C ARG A 22 -0.89 7.35 5.13
N GLU A 23 -1.15 8.64 5.39
CA GLU A 23 -2.08 9.09 6.42
C GLU A 23 -3.50 8.57 6.14
N GLU A 24 -3.96 8.60 4.89
CA GLU A 24 -5.24 8.02 4.47
C GLU A 24 -5.32 6.52 4.82
N LEU A 25 -4.32 5.72 4.44
CA LEU A 25 -4.29 4.29 4.77
C LEU A 25 -4.23 4.04 6.29
N GLN A 26 -3.49 4.87 7.04
CA GLN A 26 -3.45 4.78 8.50
C GLN A 26 -4.83 5.05 9.11
N GLN A 27 -5.55 6.05 8.62
CA GLN A 27 -6.92 6.34 9.06
C GLN A 27 -7.89 5.21 8.70
N LEU A 28 -7.76 4.62 7.52
CA LEU A 28 -8.58 3.47 7.10
C LEU A 28 -8.36 2.24 7.98
N LEU A 29 -7.11 1.95 8.35
CA LEU A 29 -6.77 0.88 9.30
C LEU A 29 -7.40 1.14 10.68
N MET A 30 -7.24 2.36 11.20
CA MET A 30 -7.82 2.76 12.50
C MET A 30 -9.36 2.67 12.49
N ALA A 31 -10.00 3.13 11.41
CA ALA A 31 -11.46 3.08 11.26
C ALA A 31 -12.01 1.65 11.21
N ARG A 32 -11.19 0.67 10.83
CA ARG A 32 -11.52 -0.77 10.87
C ARG A 32 -11.07 -1.47 12.16
N GLY A 33 -10.51 -0.74 13.13
CA GLY A 33 -9.98 -1.31 14.37
C GLY A 33 -8.73 -2.16 14.19
N ILE A 34 -8.05 -2.04 13.04
CA ILE A 34 -6.83 -2.80 12.72
C ILE A 34 -5.62 -2.02 13.25
N THR A 35 -5.18 -2.34 14.46
CA THR A 35 -4.12 -1.59 15.17
C THR A 35 -2.75 -2.26 15.15
N HIS A 36 -2.68 -3.53 14.74
CA HIS A 36 -1.43 -4.32 14.69
C HIS A 36 -0.66 -4.16 13.37
N LEU A 37 -1.15 -3.34 12.45
CA LEU A 37 -0.51 -3.09 11.14
C LEU A 37 -0.01 -1.65 11.05
N GLY A 38 1.16 -1.49 10.43
CA GLY A 38 1.72 -0.20 10.06
C GLY A 38 1.63 0.06 8.56
N VAL A 39 1.85 1.33 8.17
CA VAL A 39 1.96 1.75 6.77
C VAL A 39 3.29 2.47 6.58
N LEU A 40 4.06 2.08 5.56
CA LEU A 40 5.27 2.78 5.15
C LEU A 40 5.21 3.19 3.68
N SER A 41 5.93 4.26 3.33
CA SER A 41 6.15 4.64 1.94
C SER A 41 7.52 4.17 1.46
N ARG A 42 7.59 3.58 0.27
CA ARG A 42 8.83 3.15 -0.38
C ARG A 42 8.77 3.41 -1.89
N GLY A 43 9.49 4.42 -2.36
CA GLY A 43 9.44 4.83 -3.77
C GLY A 43 8.04 5.28 -4.16
N ARG A 44 7.41 4.64 -5.16
CA ARG A 44 6.01 4.89 -5.55
C ARG A 44 4.98 4.04 -4.81
N TYR A 45 5.42 3.18 -3.88
CA TYR A 45 4.58 2.21 -3.21
C TYR A 45 4.24 2.68 -1.80
N LEU A 46 3.02 2.39 -1.38
CA LEU A 46 2.62 2.33 0.03
C LEU A 46 2.52 0.86 0.42
N VAL A 47 3.08 0.50 1.56
CA VAL A 47 3.15 -0.89 2.02
C VAL A 47 2.49 -0.98 3.38
N ILE A 48 1.48 -1.84 3.50
CA ILE A 48 0.95 -2.27 4.79
C ILE A 48 1.82 -3.44 5.27
N TYR A 49 2.23 -3.40 6.52
CA TYR A 49 3.10 -4.42 7.13
C TYR A 49 2.64 -4.75 8.56
N SER A 50 2.97 -5.95 9.02
CA SER A 50 2.93 -6.34 10.44
C SER A 50 4.33 -6.26 11.03
N GLU A 51 4.43 -6.16 12.36
CA GLU A 51 5.69 -6.35 13.08
C GLU A 51 5.68 -7.71 13.80
N GLU A 52 6.60 -8.59 13.43
CA GLU A 52 6.70 -9.97 13.92
C GLU A 52 8.15 -10.25 14.32
N GLY A 53 8.40 -10.61 15.58
CA GLY A 53 9.76 -10.87 16.06
C GLY A 53 10.73 -9.67 15.96
N GLY A 54 10.21 -8.45 15.87
CA GLY A 54 11.01 -7.23 15.64
C GLY A 54 11.27 -6.93 14.16
N GLU A 55 10.77 -7.76 13.24
CA GLU A 55 10.90 -7.56 11.80
C GLU A 55 9.59 -7.08 11.18
N ARG A 56 9.70 -6.23 10.16
CA ARG A 56 8.54 -5.75 9.40
C ARG A 56 8.22 -6.73 8.29
N MET A 57 7.09 -7.41 8.42
CA MET A 57 6.61 -8.36 7.42
C MET A 57 5.60 -7.68 6.48
N PRO A 58 5.93 -7.50 5.19
CA PRO A 58 5.01 -6.89 4.23
C PRO A 58 3.76 -7.75 4.03
N ARG A 59 2.60 -7.11 3.86
CA ARG A 59 1.31 -7.76 3.63
C ARG A 59 0.74 -7.44 2.25
N VAL A 60 0.50 -6.16 2.00
CA VAL A 60 0.02 -5.64 0.72
C VAL A 60 0.75 -4.36 0.36
N ARG A 61 0.86 -4.08 -0.94
CA ARG A 61 1.36 -2.79 -1.42
C ARG A 61 0.44 -2.18 -2.46
N PHE A 62 0.36 -0.86 -2.43
CA PHE A 62 -0.38 -0.02 -3.36
C PHE A 62 0.63 0.77 -4.19
N GLY A 63 0.81 0.41 -5.46
CA GLY A 63 1.71 1.10 -6.38
C GLY A 63 0.99 2.21 -7.11
N ARG A 64 1.41 3.47 -6.96
CA ARG A 64 0.82 4.58 -7.70
C ARG A 64 1.03 4.40 -9.21
N ILE A 65 -0.07 4.44 -9.96
CA ILE A 65 -0.07 4.38 -11.43
C ILE A 65 -0.58 5.68 -12.05
N ASP A 66 -1.31 6.49 -11.28
CA ASP A 66 -1.74 7.84 -11.66
C ASP A 66 -2.07 8.68 -10.40
N GLU A 67 -2.48 9.93 -10.59
CA GLU A 67 -3.06 10.74 -9.51
C GLU A 67 -4.29 10.04 -8.91
N GLY A 68 -4.26 9.77 -7.60
CA GLY A 68 -5.33 9.08 -6.89
C GLY A 68 -5.57 7.60 -7.28
N ARG A 69 -4.85 7.03 -8.25
CA ARG A 69 -5.01 5.62 -8.67
C ARG A 69 -3.79 4.76 -8.38
N TYR A 70 -4.08 3.54 -7.97
CA TYR A 70 -3.09 2.56 -7.52
C TYR A 70 -3.37 1.20 -8.14
N ALA A 71 -2.33 0.40 -8.28
CA ALA A 71 -2.40 -1.05 -8.47
C ALA A 71 -2.12 -1.77 -7.16
N LEU A 72 -2.83 -2.87 -6.90
CA LEU A 72 -2.67 -3.69 -5.72
C LEU A 72 -1.76 -4.89 -6.01
N ASP A 73 -0.74 -5.08 -5.17
CA ASP A 73 0.04 -6.32 -5.14
C ASP A 73 0.02 -6.90 -3.72
N MET A 74 0.10 -8.23 -3.60
CA MET A 74 0.09 -8.93 -2.31
C MET A 74 1.44 -9.60 -2.06
N ALA A 75 1.86 -9.64 -0.79
CA ALA A 75 3.04 -10.39 -0.40
C ALA A 75 2.66 -11.86 -0.18
N THR A 76 3.44 -12.77 -0.75
CA THR A 76 3.40 -14.19 -0.41
C THR A 76 4.02 -14.43 0.96
N HIS A 77 3.81 -15.63 1.53
CA HIS A 77 4.49 -16.07 2.76
C HIS A 77 6.03 -16.06 2.66
N ARG A 78 6.60 -15.97 1.45
CA ARG A 78 8.04 -15.86 1.19
C ARG A 78 8.53 -14.43 1.02
N GLY A 79 7.66 -13.43 1.20
CA GLY A 79 7.98 -12.02 0.99
C GLY A 79 8.11 -11.61 -0.49
N VAL A 80 7.73 -12.48 -1.43
CA VAL A 80 7.68 -12.16 -2.87
C VAL A 80 6.38 -11.44 -3.17
N TRP A 81 6.44 -10.40 -4.01
CA TRP A 81 5.28 -9.64 -4.46
C TRP A 81 4.60 -10.29 -5.65
N GLU A 82 3.31 -10.58 -5.52
CA GLU A 82 2.46 -11.06 -6.60
C GLU A 82 1.50 -9.95 -7.04
N PRO A 83 1.51 -9.57 -8.33
CA PRO A 83 0.59 -8.56 -8.85
C PRO A 83 -0.84 -9.09 -8.90
N THR A 84 -1.79 -8.19 -8.68
CA THR A 84 -3.22 -8.49 -8.87
C THR A 84 -3.77 -7.69 -10.05
N PRO A 85 -4.91 -8.08 -10.64
CA PRO A 85 -5.55 -7.28 -11.70
C PRO A 85 -6.27 -6.04 -11.16
N PHE A 86 -6.25 -5.80 -9.85
CA PHE A 86 -7.05 -4.75 -9.23
C PHE A 86 -6.36 -3.39 -9.28
N THR A 87 -7.09 -2.40 -9.77
CA THR A 87 -6.68 -0.98 -9.72
C THR A 87 -7.84 -0.13 -9.24
N GLY A 88 -7.54 0.99 -8.58
CA GLY A 88 -8.56 1.88 -8.04
C GLY A 88 -7.97 2.93 -7.10
N THR A 89 -8.84 3.61 -6.37
CA THR A 89 -8.46 4.48 -5.24
C THR A 89 -7.97 3.66 -4.05
N LEU A 90 -7.28 4.30 -3.10
CA LEU A 90 -6.87 3.61 -1.87
C LEU A 90 -8.05 3.07 -1.09
N ALA A 91 -9.12 3.86 -0.91
CA ALA A 91 -10.33 3.41 -0.22
C ALA A 91 -10.97 2.18 -0.89
N GLU A 92 -11.09 2.15 -2.22
CA GLU A 92 -11.66 1.01 -2.95
C GLU A 92 -10.80 -0.25 -2.81
N LEU A 93 -9.48 -0.12 -2.99
CA LEU A 93 -8.57 -1.26 -2.89
C LEU A 93 -8.42 -1.73 -1.44
N PHE A 94 -8.42 -0.82 -0.47
CA PHE A 94 -8.41 -1.17 0.95
C PHE A 94 -9.68 -1.94 1.32
N ARG A 95 -10.85 -1.47 0.88
CA ARG A 95 -12.11 -2.19 1.06
C ARG A 95 -12.02 -3.59 0.46
N LEU A 96 -11.56 -3.71 -0.79
CA LEU A 96 -11.35 -4.98 -1.46
C LEU A 96 -10.45 -5.93 -0.64
N VAL A 97 -9.30 -5.43 -0.18
CA VAL A 97 -8.38 -6.22 0.65
C VAL A 97 -9.08 -6.68 1.93
N THR A 98 -9.78 -5.80 2.64
CA THR A 98 -10.44 -6.17 3.90
C THR A 98 -11.61 -7.14 3.74
N GLU A 99 -12.33 -7.08 2.62
CA GLU A 99 -13.55 -7.87 2.40
C GLU A 99 -13.27 -9.21 1.72
N GLN A 100 -12.35 -9.25 0.75
CA GLN A 100 -12.08 -10.47 -0.03
C GLN A 100 -10.76 -11.15 0.35
N PHE A 101 -9.83 -10.40 0.93
CA PHE A 101 -8.47 -10.87 1.23
C PHE A 101 -8.06 -10.59 2.68
N GLY A 102 -9.03 -10.53 3.60
CA GLY A 102 -8.78 -10.14 4.99
C GLY A 102 -7.72 -10.98 5.70
N TRP A 103 -7.53 -12.23 5.27
CA TRP A 103 -6.48 -13.13 5.74
C TRP A 103 -5.06 -12.57 5.55
N VAL A 104 -4.84 -11.72 4.54
CA VAL A 104 -3.54 -11.05 4.31
C VAL A 104 -3.24 -10.02 5.40
N LEU A 105 -4.28 -9.47 6.04
CA LEU A 105 -4.17 -8.48 7.11
C LEU A 105 -4.20 -9.11 8.52
N ALA A 106 -4.44 -10.42 8.61
CA ALA A 106 -4.52 -11.10 9.89
C ALA A 106 -3.17 -11.08 10.62
N LYS A 107 -3.26 -11.12 11.96
CA LYS A 107 -2.10 -11.40 12.81
C LYS A 107 -1.73 -12.88 12.61
N LEU A 108 -0.45 -13.17 12.40
CA LEU A 108 0.09 -14.52 12.44
C LEU A 108 0.35 -14.95 13.89
#